data_AF-A0A2A4Z601-F1
#
_entry.id   AF-A0A2A4Z601-F1
#
_cell.length_a   1.000
_cell.length_b   1.000
_cell.length_c   1.000
_cell.angle_alpha   90.00
_cell.angle_beta   90.00
_cell.angle_gamma   90.00
#
_symmetry.space_group_name_H-M   'P 1'
#
loop_
_entity.id
_entity.type
_entity.pdbx_description
1 polymer ?
#
loop_
_entity_poly.entity_id
_entity_poly.type
_entity_poly.pdbx_seq_one_letter_code
_entity_poly.pdbx_strand_id
1 'polypeptide(L)'
;MEQIRAARALIGWSQGELADQAGLSQTGIARIENGANQPNSTTIDKIISAFEKKGIIFILGGVQKVQDTLIIFEGKDSLRKLQDDVYHTLQKNKGEVLLLGIDEISPDEKEDYDYTLMHIDRLKNAGIKERILVKEGKNTFIAPKSWYRAIPNKYFSPYTVFIYDTKIALTLRHPHNKVLLLDNNFFADSIKCFFNMLWDQGKIIN
;
A
#
# COMPACT_ATOMS: atom_id res chain seq x y z
N MET A 1 12.10 -19.84 18.41
CA MET A 1 12.14 -18.83 19.50
C MET A 1 13.29 -17.83 19.38
N GLU A 2 14.40 -18.20 18.74
CA GLU A 2 15.54 -17.30 18.49
C GLU A 2 15.16 -16.03 17.72
N GLN A 3 14.25 -16.12 16.76
CA GLN A 3 13.77 -14.95 16.01
C GLN A 3 13.09 -13.90 16.90
N ILE A 4 12.36 -14.29 17.96
CA ILE A 4 11.70 -13.33 18.86
C ILE A 4 12.75 -12.56 19.68
N ARG A 5 13.78 -13.26 20.15
CA ARG A 5 14.93 -12.62 20.82
C ARG A 5 15.68 -11.68 19.87
N ALA A 6 15.92 -12.12 18.63
CA ALA A 6 16.56 -11.31 17.60
C ALA A 6 15.73 -10.07 17.24
N ALA A 7 14.41 -10.21 17.08
CA ALA A 7 13.50 -9.11 16.82
C ALA A 7 13.54 -8.06 17.95
N ARG A 8 13.48 -8.49 19.21
CA ARG A 8 13.65 -7.57 20.35
C ARG A 8 14.99 -6.87 20.32
N ALA A 9 16.07 -7.61 20.09
CA ALA A 9 17.41 -7.03 20.04
C ALA A 9 17.54 -5.96 18.94
N LEU A 10 16.93 -6.17 17.77
CA LEU A 10 16.93 -5.22 16.66
C LEU A 10 16.26 -3.87 16.98
N ILE A 11 15.28 -3.87 17.89
CA ILE A 11 14.54 -2.65 18.28
C ILE A 11 14.81 -2.20 19.72
N GLY A 12 15.76 -2.85 20.40
CA GLY A 12 16.16 -2.50 21.77
C GLY A 12 15.12 -2.84 22.84
N TRP A 13 14.16 -3.73 22.57
CA TRP A 13 13.12 -4.09 23.54
C TRP A 13 13.58 -5.08 24.59
N SER A 14 13.20 -4.80 25.83
CA SER A 14 13.15 -5.76 26.93
C SER A 14 11.98 -6.75 26.76
N GLN A 15 12.00 -7.84 27.55
CA GLN A 15 10.89 -8.79 27.57
C GLN A 15 9.59 -8.15 28.09
N GLY A 16 9.69 -7.17 29.00
CA GLY A 16 8.55 -6.43 29.53
C GLY A 16 7.88 -5.57 28.45
N GLU A 17 8.67 -4.83 27.68
CA GLU A 17 8.13 -4.02 26.57
C GLU A 17 7.42 -4.86 25.51
N LEU A 18 7.98 -6.03 25.15
CA LEU A 18 7.28 -6.95 24.25
C LEU A 18 5.97 -7.44 24.86
N ALA A 19 5.96 -7.76 26.16
CA ALA A 19 4.77 -8.22 26.86
C ALA A 19 3.65 -7.16 26.83
N ASP A 20 4.00 -5.90 27.12
CA ASP A 20 3.06 -4.78 27.09
C ASP A 20 2.48 -4.56 25.69
N GLN A 21 3.32 -4.57 24.66
CA GLN A 21 2.89 -4.34 23.27
C GLN A 21 2.08 -5.50 22.69
N ALA A 22 2.34 -6.74 23.13
CA ALA A 22 1.60 -7.93 22.72
C ALA A 22 0.36 -8.21 23.58
N GLY A 23 0.16 -7.49 24.69
CA GLY A 23 -0.91 -7.76 25.66
C GLY A 23 -0.76 -9.14 26.32
N LEU A 24 0.47 -9.46 26.75
CA LEU A 24 0.88 -10.72 27.39
C LEU A 24 1.62 -10.41 28.71
N SER A 25 1.95 -11.44 29.50
CA SER A 25 2.78 -11.26 30.71
C SER A 25 4.28 -11.38 30.39
N GLN A 26 5.11 -10.61 31.08
CA GLN A 26 6.58 -10.69 30.94
C GLN A 26 7.09 -12.11 31.22
N THR A 27 6.57 -12.78 32.26
CA THR A 27 6.88 -14.18 32.57
C THR A 27 6.49 -15.12 31.43
N GLY A 28 5.36 -14.84 30.76
CA GLY A 28 4.92 -15.57 29.57
C GLY A 28 5.91 -15.44 28.42
N ILE A 29 6.33 -14.20 28.10
CA ILE A 29 7.35 -13.93 27.08
C ILE A 29 8.67 -14.65 27.41
N ALA A 30 9.14 -14.57 28.66
CA ALA A 30 10.38 -15.21 29.08
C ALA A 30 10.33 -16.75 28.91
N ARG A 31 9.21 -17.39 29.30
CA ARG A 31 9.02 -18.84 29.11
C ARG A 31 8.98 -19.24 27.65
N ILE A 32 8.29 -18.44 26.84
CA ILE A 32 8.22 -18.61 25.39
C ILE A 32 9.63 -18.52 24.81
N GLU A 33 10.41 -17.47 25.08
CA GLU A 33 11.76 -17.28 24.55
C GLU A 33 12.76 -18.37 24.93
N ASN A 34 12.64 -18.92 26.13
CA ASN A 34 13.47 -20.01 26.63
C ASN A 34 13.03 -21.39 26.15
N GLY A 35 11.96 -21.49 25.33
CA GLY A 35 11.44 -22.76 24.84
C GLY A 35 10.70 -23.59 25.90
N ALA A 36 10.46 -23.02 27.09
CA ALA A 36 9.74 -23.69 28.18
C ALA A 36 8.22 -23.71 27.98
N ASN A 37 7.70 -22.93 27.03
CA ASN A 37 6.30 -22.94 26.63
C ASN A 37 6.19 -22.83 25.11
N GLN A 38 5.38 -23.69 24.49
CA GLN A 38 5.01 -23.53 23.09
C GLN A 38 3.77 -22.64 23.00
N PRO A 39 3.89 -21.39 22.51
CA PRO A 39 2.73 -20.52 22.36
C PRO A 39 1.76 -21.10 21.32
N ASN A 40 0.46 -20.97 21.59
CA ASN A 40 -0.56 -21.26 20.58
C ASN A 40 -0.53 -20.20 19.47
N SER A 41 -1.25 -20.45 18.37
CA SER A 41 -1.32 -19.53 17.21
C SER A 41 -1.70 -18.11 17.62
N THR A 42 -2.75 -17.94 18.43
CA THR A 42 -3.18 -16.62 18.91
C THR A 42 -2.10 -15.85 19.68
N THR A 43 -1.30 -16.54 20.47
CA THR A 43 -0.19 -15.93 21.22
C THR A 43 0.94 -15.54 20.26
N ILE A 44 1.22 -16.38 19.26
CA ILE A 44 2.20 -16.06 18.21
C ILE A 44 1.75 -14.82 17.42
N ASP A 45 0.49 -14.77 16.99
CA ASP A 45 -0.05 -13.65 16.21
C ASP A 45 0.08 -12.32 16.97
N LYS A 46 -0.24 -12.32 18.27
CA LYS A 46 -0.06 -11.13 19.13
C LYS A 46 1.40 -10.66 19.19
N ILE A 47 2.34 -11.60 19.32
CA ILE A 47 3.77 -11.28 19.36
C ILE A 47 4.25 -10.74 18.00
N ILE A 48 3.88 -11.41 16.90
CA ILE A 48 4.24 -11.00 15.54
C ILE A 48 3.68 -9.60 15.26
N SER A 49 2.38 -9.37 15.50
CA SER A 49 1.75 -8.07 15.30
C SER A 49 2.36 -6.94 16.14
N ALA A 50 2.88 -7.23 17.34
CA ALA A 50 3.58 -6.23 18.15
C ALA A 50 4.88 -5.76 17.50
N PHE A 51 5.66 -6.69 16.93
CA PHE A 51 6.90 -6.40 16.21
C PHE A 51 6.67 -5.72 14.87
N GLU A 52 5.67 -6.20 14.14
CA GLU A 52 5.23 -5.66 12.86
C GLU A 52 4.89 -4.17 12.94
N LYS A 53 4.20 -3.74 14.01
CA LYS A 53 3.93 -2.32 14.30
C LYS A 53 5.18 -1.47 14.53
N LYS A 54 6.33 -2.08 14.78
CA LYS A 54 7.64 -1.42 14.88
C LYS A 54 8.50 -1.62 13.64
N GLY A 55 7.90 -2.06 12.54
CA GLY A 55 8.60 -2.31 11.28
C GLY A 55 9.52 -3.52 11.36
N ILE A 56 9.19 -4.55 12.14
CA ILE A 56 9.93 -5.82 12.13
C ILE A 56 9.07 -6.90 11.50
N ILE A 57 9.60 -7.55 10.46
CA ILE A 57 8.99 -8.74 9.85
C ILE A 57 9.81 -9.99 10.15
N PHE A 58 9.12 -11.12 10.22
CA PHE A 58 9.73 -12.44 10.38
C PHE A 58 9.81 -13.10 8.99
N ILE A 59 10.99 -13.59 8.64
CA ILE A 59 11.25 -14.29 7.37
C ILE A 59 11.82 -15.68 7.64
N LEU A 60 11.92 -16.53 6.62
CA LEU A 60 12.50 -17.85 6.79
C LEU A 60 13.94 -17.75 7.31
N GLY A 61 14.16 -18.24 8.53
CA GLY A 61 15.48 -18.24 9.17
C GLY A 61 15.93 -16.91 9.77
N GLY A 62 15.11 -15.85 9.78
CA GLY A 62 15.56 -14.54 10.25
C GLY A 62 14.48 -13.52 10.59
N VAL A 63 14.92 -12.32 10.93
CA VAL A 63 14.07 -11.15 11.18
C VAL A 63 14.67 -9.94 10.46
N GLN A 64 13.83 -9.06 9.93
CA GLN A 64 14.26 -7.90 9.16
C GLN A 64 13.55 -6.65 9.65
N LYS A 65 14.30 -5.54 9.74
CA LYS A 65 13.72 -4.21 9.91
C LYS A 65 13.26 -3.67 8.57
N VAL A 66 11.95 -3.51 8.42
CA VAL A 66 11.33 -2.74 7.35
C VAL A 66 11.42 -1.27 7.77
N GLN A 67 12.20 -0.50 7.02
CA GLN A 67 12.17 0.95 7.15
C GLN A 67 11.11 1.47 6.19
N ASP A 68 10.14 2.19 6.74
CA ASP A 68 9.20 2.95 5.94
C ASP A 68 9.99 3.94 5.10
N THR A 69 9.80 3.87 3.78
CA THR A 69 10.48 4.79 2.88
C THR A 69 9.48 5.83 2.40
N LEU A 70 9.74 7.10 2.70
CA LEU A 70 9.05 8.22 2.09
C LEU A 70 9.89 8.76 0.94
N ILE A 71 9.36 8.66 -0.27
CA ILE A 71 9.96 9.20 -1.49
C ILE A 71 9.08 10.36 -1.97
N ILE A 72 9.71 11.47 -2.33
CA ILE A 72 9.02 12.61 -2.94
C ILE A 72 9.52 12.72 -4.37
N PHE A 73 8.63 12.49 -5.34
CA PHE A 73 8.92 12.85 -6.73
C PHE A 73 8.49 14.30 -6.92
N GLU A 74 9.45 15.14 -7.32
CA GLU A 74 9.19 16.55 -7.65
C GLU A 74 9.42 16.80 -9.13
N GLY A 75 8.68 17.78 -9.66
CA GLY A 75 8.82 18.24 -11.03
C GLY A 75 7.66 17.81 -11.92
N LYS A 76 7.62 18.36 -13.14
CA LYS A 76 6.57 18.08 -14.12
C LYS A 76 6.49 16.60 -14.51
N ASP A 77 7.55 15.84 -14.31
CA ASP A 77 7.62 14.39 -14.56
C ASP A 77 7.28 13.53 -13.32
N SER A 78 6.85 14.13 -12.21
CA SER A 78 6.54 13.42 -10.96
C SER A 78 5.49 12.31 -11.15
N LEU A 79 4.46 12.54 -11.96
CA LEU A 79 3.46 11.51 -12.29
C LEU A 79 4.07 10.38 -13.13
N ARG A 80 4.94 10.70 -14.09
CA ARG A 80 5.62 9.69 -14.92
C ARG A 80 6.55 8.82 -14.08
N LYS A 81 7.29 9.42 -13.14
CA LYS A 81 8.09 8.70 -12.15
C LYS A 81 7.25 7.74 -11.32
N LEU A 82 6.07 8.16 -10.88
CA LEU A 82 5.13 7.29 -10.17
C LEU A 82 4.65 6.12 -11.06
N GLN A 83 4.23 6.42 -12.29
CA GLN A 83 3.82 5.41 -13.26
C GLN A 83 4.95 4.41 -13.56
N ASP A 84 6.19 4.86 -13.63
CA ASP A 84 7.37 3.97 -13.73
C ASP A 84 7.54 3.10 -12.49
N ASP A 85 7.45 3.66 -11.29
CA ASP A 85 7.55 2.89 -10.05
C ASP A 85 6.47 1.81 -9.95
N VAL A 86 5.21 2.15 -10.27
CA VAL A 86 4.08 1.20 -10.35
C VAL A 86 4.41 0.02 -11.26
N TYR A 87 4.85 0.29 -12.48
CA TYR A 87 5.13 -0.75 -13.47
C TYR A 87 6.29 -1.65 -13.01
N HIS A 88 7.41 -1.08 -12.58
CA HIS A 88 8.59 -1.85 -12.17
C HIS A 88 8.34 -2.66 -10.89
N THR A 89 7.50 -2.16 -9.98
CA THR A 89 7.08 -2.87 -8.76
C THR A 89 6.24 -4.10 -9.11
N LEU A 90 5.23 -3.94 -9.97
CA LEU A 90 4.24 -4.99 -10.22
C LEU A 90 4.61 -5.97 -11.35
N GLN A 91 5.51 -5.60 -12.28
CA GLN A 91 5.84 -6.44 -13.45
C GLN A 91 6.36 -7.84 -13.08
N LYS A 92 6.97 -8.01 -11.89
CA LYS A 92 7.53 -9.30 -11.45
C LYS A 92 6.49 -10.20 -10.78
N ASN A 93 5.66 -9.64 -9.90
CA ASN A 93 4.80 -10.40 -9.01
C ASN A 93 3.33 -10.46 -9.48
N LYS A 94 2.98 -9.73 -10.55
CA LYS A 94 1.62 -9.60 -11.10
C LYS A 94 0.60 -9.20 -10.04
N GLY A 95 0.26 -7.92 -9.99
CA GLY A 95 -0.72 -7.38 -9.05
C GLY A 95 -1.79 -6.54 -9.71
N GLU A 96 -2.46 -5.74 -8.90
CA GLU A 96 -3.37 -4.70 -9.33
C GLU A 96 -2.95 -3.35 -8.76
N VAL A 97 -3.38 -2.27 -9.42
CA VAL A 97 -3.27 -0.91 -8.91
C VAL A 97 -4.66 -0.45 -8.52
N LEU A 98 -4.80 0.10 -7.32
CA LEU A 98 -6.05 0.70 -6.86
C LEU A 98 -5.91 2.22 -6.93
N LEU A 99 -6.87 2.86 -7.57
CA LEU A 99 -6.86 4.29 -7.85
C LEU A 99 -8.10 4.93 -7.25
N LEU A 100 -7.92 5.77 -6.25
CA LEU A 100 -9.00 6.55 -5.63
C LEU A 100 -8.91 8.00 -6.10
N GLY A 101 -10.02 8.58 -6.54
CA GLY A 101 -10.07 10.02 -6.81
C GLY A 101 -9.34 10.41 -8.10
N ILE A 102 -9.37 9.56 -9.13
CA ILE A 102 -8.84 9.95 -10.44
C ILE A 102 -9.75 10.99 -11.09
N ASP A 103 -9.18 12.17 -11.32
CA ASP A 103 -9.57 12.96 -12.47
C ASP A 103 -8.63 12.65 -13.63
N GLU A 104 -9.20 12.46 -14.81
CA GLU A 104 -8.40 11.95 -15.93
C GLU A 104 -7.55 13.10 -16.48
N ILE A 105 -6.33 12.78 -16.90
CA ILE A 105 -5.46 13.77 -17.53
C ILE A 105 -6.13 14.28 -18.81
N SER A 106 -6.18 15.59 -18.99
CA SER A 106 -6.77 16.17 -20.20
C SER A 106 -5.91 15.82 -21.43
N PRO A 107 -6.50 15.50 -22.59
CA PRO A 107 -5.78 15.42 -23.86
C PRO A 107 -5.01 16.70 -24.23
N ASP A 108 -5.39 17.86 -23.65
CA ASP A 108 -4.65 19.11 -23.81
C ASP A 108 -3.27 19.08 -23.13
N GLU A 109 -3.10 18.24 -22.12
CA GLU A 109 -1.83 17.97 -21.42
C GLU A 109 -1.04 16.87 -22.14
N LYS A 110 -0.78 17.10 -23.42
CA LYS A 110 -0.34 16.07 -24.38
C LYS A 110 0.77 15.13 -23.89
N GLU A 111 1.82 15.67 -23.27
CA GLU A 111 2.96 14.86 -22.81
C GLU A 111 2.58 13.85 -21.72
N ASP A 112 1.79 14.28 -20.72
CA ASP A 112 1.32 13.42 -19.64
C ASP A 112 0.22 12.46 -20.13
N TYR A 113 -0.62 12.91 -21.06
CA TYR A 113 -1.67 12.10 -21.67
C TYR A 113 -1.09 10.95 -22.50
N ASP A 114 -0.16 11.26 -23.42
CA ASP A 114 0.51 10.26 -24.27
C ASP A 114 1.27 9.24 -23.42
N TYR A 115 1.95 9.70 -22.37
CA TYR A 115 2.66 8.82 -21.45
C TYR A 115 1.69 7.93 -20.64
N THR A 116 0.53 8.46 -20.24
CA THR A 116 -0.49 7.68 -19.51
C THR A 116 -1.11 6.60 -20.39
N LEU A 117 -1.36 6.88 -21.67
CA LEU A 117 -1.80 5.86 -22.63
C LEU A 117 -0.76 4.73 -22.77
N MET A 118 0.51 5.12 -22.96
CA MET A 118 1.63 4.17 -23.02
C MET A 118 1.71 3.34 -21.73
N HIS A 119 1.57 3.98 -20.57
CA HIS A 119 1.58 3.33 -19.26
C HIS A 119 0.47 2.26 -19.14
N ILE A 120 -0.76 2.59 -19.50
CA ILE A 120 -1.90 1.67 -19.45
C ILE A 120 -1.64 0.45 -20.35
N ASP A 121 -1.08 0.66 -21.55
CA ASP A 121 -0.77 -0.45 -22.45
C ASP A 121 0.33 -1.38 -21.91
N ARG A 122 1.39 -0.86 -21.28
CA ARG A 122 2.38 -1.75 -20.64
C ARG A 122 1.81 -2.50 -19.43
N LEU A 123 0.89 -1.91 -18.67
CA LEU A 123 0.21 -2.62 -17.59
C LEU A 123 -0.60 -3.81 -18.14
N LYS A 124 -1.40 -3.56 -19.18
CA LYS A 124 -2.19 -4.61 -19.85
C LYS A 124 -1.31 -5.74 -20.39
N ASN A 125 -0.21 -5.40 -21.05
CA ASN A 125 0.72 -6.40 -21.60
C ASN A 125 1.42 -7.23 -20.51
N ALA A 126 1.64 -6.64 -19.32
CA ALA A 126 2.16 -7.34 -18.15
C ALA A 126 1.07 -8.15 -17.40
N GLY A 127 -0.19 -8.08 -17.82
CA GLY A 127 -1.32 -8.70 -17.13
C GLY A 127 -1.71 -8.01 -15.82
N ILE A 128 -1.28 -6.76 -15.62
CA ILE A 128 -1.63 -5.91 -14.48
C ILE A 128 -2.94 -5.19 -14.82
N LYS A 129 -3.84 -5.13 -13.84
CA LYS A 129 -5.13 -4.44 -13.96
C LYS A 129 -5.19 -3.28 -12.99
N GLU A 130 -6.07 -2.33 -13.28
CA GLU A 130 -6.40 -1.28 -12.34
C GLU A 130 -7.86 -1.40 -11.88
N ARG A 131 -8.11 -0.97 -10.64
CA ARG A 131 -9.44 -0.69 -10.12
C ARG A 131 -9.52 0.80 -9.80
N ILE A 132 -10.40 1.50 -10.49
CA ILE A 132 -10.44 2.96 -10.52
C ILE A 132 -11.78 3.46 -9.98
N LEU A 133 -11.73 4.23 -8.90
CA LEU A 133 -12.88 4.91 -8.33
C LEU A 133 -12.97 6.35 -8.84
N VAL A 134 -14.06 6.63 -9.54
CA VAL A 134 -14.35 7.94 -10.13
C VAL A 134 -15.63 8.54 -9.57
N LYS A 135 -15.79 9.85 -9.77
CA LYS A 135 -16.98 10.58 -9.40
C LYS A 135 -18.20 10.13 -10.23
N GLU A 136 -19.37 10.02 -9.60
CA GLU A 136 -20.63 9.85 -10.32
C GLU A 136 -20.84 10.92 -11.40
N GLY A 137 -21.34 10.50 -12.57
CA GLY A 137 -21.55 11.38 -13.71
C GLY A 137 -20.32 11.60 -14.60
N LYS A 138 -19.15 11.01 -14.28
CA LYS A 138 -17.99 11.02 -15.17
C LYS A 138 -18.33 10.32 -16.50
N ASN A 139 -17.95 10.95 -17.61
CA ASN A 139 -18.23 10.50 -18.97
C ASN A 139 -16.98 10.31 -19.84
N THR A 140 -15.80 10.68 -19.33
CA THR A 140 -14.50 10.51 -19.98
C THR A 140 -13.67 9.46 -19.25
N PHE A 141 -13.05 8.56 -20.01
CA PHE A 141 -12.27 7.43 -19.49
C PHE A 141 -11.06 7.20 -20.39
N ILE A 142 -9.88 6.97 -19.78
CA ILE A 142 -8.65 6.66 -20.51
C ILE A 142 -8.40 5.15 -20.51
N ALA A 143 -8.58 4.48 -19.37
CA ALA A 143 -8.43 3.04 -19.23
C ALA A 143 -9.71 2.28 -19.68
N PRO A 144 -9.68 0.94 -19.78
CA PRO A 144 -10.86 0.15 -20.10
C PRO A 144 -12.01 0.40 -19.11
N LYS A 145 -13.23 0.67 -19.59
CA LYS A 145 -14.41 0.94 -18.73
C LYS A 145 -14.64 -0.09 -17.62
N SER A 146 -14.33 -1.37 -17.88
CA SER A 146 -14.44 -2.45 -16.91
C SER A 146 -13.57 -2.27 -15.65
N TRP A 147 -12.58 -1.37 -15.70
CA TRP A 147 -11.71 -1.04 -14.58
C TRP A 147 -12.31 0.03 -13.66
N TYR A 148 -13.42 0.65 -14.03
CA TYR A 148 -14.00 1.77 -13.29
C TYR A 148 -15.22 1.38 -12.46
N ARG A 149 -15.37 2.04 -11.32
CA ARG A 149 -16.64 2.19 -10.60
C ARG A 149 -16.87 3.63 -10.19
N ALA A 150 -18.12 4.08 -10.26
CA ALA A 150 -18.52 5.41 -9.82
C ALA A 150 -18.96 5.40 -8.35
N ILE A 151 -18.49 6.38 -7.57
CA ILE A 151 -18.89 6.61 -6.17
C ILE A 151 -19.59 7.96 -6.01
N PRO A 152 -20.48 8.10 -5.01
CA PRO A 152 -21.15 9.37 -4.73
C PRO A 152 -20.16 10.52 -4.50
N ASN A 153 -20.48 11.70 -5.03
CA ASN A 153 -19.62 12.89 -4.96
C ASN A 153 -19.14 13.24 -3.54
N LYS A 154 -19.95 12.98 -2.51
CA LYS A 154 -19.61 13.25 -1.10
C LYS A 154 -18.45 12.40 -0.56
N TYR A 155 -18.11 11.30 -1.23
CA TYR A 155 -16.99 10.42 -0.89
C TYR A 155 -15.82 10.55 -1.86
N PHE A 156 -15.94 11.40 -2.88
CA PHE A 156 -14.90 11.60 -3.88
C PHE A 156 -13.82 12.55 -3.34
N SER A 157 -12.58 12.09 -3.35
CA SER A 157 -11.40 12.90 -3.02
C SER A 157 -10.95 13.70 -4.25
N PRO A 158 -10.59 15.00 -4.11
CA PRO A 158 -10.01 15.78 -5.19
C PRO A 158 -8.54 15.40 -5.49
N TYR A 159 -7.89 14.66 -4.59
CA TYR A 159 -6.54 14.13 -4.81
C TYR A 159 -6.60 12.66 -5.20
N THR A 160 -5.77 12.29 -6.17
CA THR A 160 -5.61 10.90 -6.57
C THR A 160 -4.66 10.15 -5.62
N VAL A 161 -5.10 9.00 -5.15
CA VAL A 161 -4.32 8.05 -4.37
C VAL A 161 -4.11 6.78 -5.18
N PHE A 162 -2.86 6.37 -5.32
CA PHE A 162 -2.43 5.10 -5.89
C PHE A 162 -2.11 4.14 -4.75
N ILE A 163 -2.57 2.89 -4.85
CA ILE A 163 -2.23 1.83 -3.90
C ILE A 163 -1.81 0.61 -4.71
N TYR A 164 -0.60 0.12 -4.47
CA TYR A 164 -0.05 -1.02 -5.20
C TYR A 164 1.03 -1.69 -4.36
N ASP A 165 1.03 -3.03 -4.32
CA ASP A 165 1.94 -3.80 -3.47
C ASP A 165 1.91 -3.29 -2.00
N THR A 166 3.05 -2.85 -1.46
CA THR A 166 3.20 -2.24 -0.13
C THR A 166 3.19 -0.70 -0.16
N LYS A 167 2.96 -0.10 -1.32
CA LYS A 167 3.14 1.34 -1.57
C LYS A 167 1.81 2.07 -1.70
N ILE A 168 1.81 3.30 -1.19
CA ILE A 168 0.75 4.29 -1.39
C ILE A 168 1.39 5.55 -1.96
N ALA A 169 0.80 6.10 -3.02
CA ALA A 169 1.22 7.38 -3.59
C ALA A 169 0.07 8.39 -3.61
N LEU A 170 0.32 9.61 -3.14
CA LEU A 170 -0.61 10.74 -3.25
C LEU A 170 -0.09 11.72 -4.30
N THR A 171 -0.89 12.00 -5.34
CA THR A 171 -0.53 12.95 -6.38
C THR A 171 -1.00 14.36 -6.03
N LEU A 172 -0.07 15.32 -6.02
CA LEU A 172 -0.29 16.74 -5.77
C LEU A 172 0.01 17.53 -7.05
N ARG A 173 -0.79 17.30 -8.11
CA ARG A 173 -0.56 17.87 -9.46
C ARG A 173 -0.56 19.40 -9.47
N HIS A 174 -1.51 20.06 -8.79
CA HIS A 174 -1.58 21.53 -8.76
C HIS A 174 -1.58 22.09 -7.34
N PRO A 175 -0.79 23.16 -7.06
CA PRO A 175 0.23 23.80 -7.90
C PRO A 175 1.61 23.10 -7.85
N HIS A 176 1.72 21.98 -7.13
CA HIS A 176 3.04 21.52 -6.65
C HIS A 176 3.80 20.60 -7.61
N ASN A 177 3.13 19.91 -8.55
CA ASN A 177 3.74 18.85 -9.36
C ASN A 177 4.59 17.90 -8.50
N LYS A 178 3.98 17.36 -7.44
CA LYS A 178 4.64 16.41 -6.53
C LYS A 178 3.86 15.11 -6.42
N VAL A 179 4.58 14.04 -6.14
CA VAL A 179 4.02 12.78 -5.65
C VAL A 179 4.68 12.47 -4.32
N LEU A 180 3.87 12.17 -3.31
CA LEU A 180 4.33 11.63 -2.03
C LEU A 180 4.11 10.12 -2.06
N LEU A 181 5.18 9.34 -2.08
CA LEU A 181 5.15 7.89 -2.08
C LEU A 181 5.61 7.37 -0.72
N LEU A 182 4.77 6.58 -0.07
CA LEU A 182 5.10 5.85 1.16
C LEU A 182 5.11 4.35 0.86
N ASP A 183 6.24 3.69 1.11
CA ASP A 183 6.33 2.23 1.16
C ASP A 183 6.14 1.75 2.61
N ASN A 184 4.94 1.28 2.92
CA ASN A 184 4.57 0.73 4.23
C ASN A 184 3.41 -0.26 4.05
N ASN A 185 3.67 -1.54 4.31
CA ASN A 185 2.70 -2.60 4.11
C ASN A 185 1.41 -2.43 4.96
N PHE A 186 1.54 -2.12 6.26
CA PHE A 186 0.38 -1.98 7.15
C PHE A 186 -0.53 -0.81 6.76
N PHE A 187 0.08 0.29 6.34
CA PHE A 187 -0.64 1.45 5.88
C PHE A 187 -1.30 1.17 4.52
N ALA A 188 -0.57 0.55 3.59
CA ALA A 188 -1.14 0.08 2.31
C ALA A 188 -2.36 -0.81 2.52
N ASP A 189 -2.25 -1.82 3.39
CA ASP A 189 -3.36 -2.73 3.69
C ASP A 189 -4.54 -2.02 4.36
N SER A 190 -4.28 -1.05 5.24
CA SER A 190 -5.33 -0.23 5.84
C SER A 190 -6.09 0.59 4.79
N ILE A 191 -5.40 1.23 3.85
CA ILE A 191 -6.04 2.01 2.79
C ILE A 191 -6.74 1.09 1.76
N LYS A 192 -6.20 -0.10 1.46
CA LYS A 192 -6.88 -1.13 0.65
C LYS A 192 -8.23 -1.52 1.25
N CYS A 193 -8.34 -1.64 2.58
CA CYS A 193 -9.62 -1.91 3.25
C CYS A 193 -10.66 -0.82 2.96
N PHE A 194 -10.29 0.46 3.09
CA PHE A 194 -11.20 1.57 2.76
C PHE A 194 -11.54 1.63 1.26
N PHE A 195 -10.56 1.37 0.40
CA PHE A 195 -10.78 1.26 -1.04
C PHE A 195 -11.82 0.17 -1.34
N ASN A 196 -11.65 -1.04 -0.81
CA ASN A 196 -12.55 -2.16 -1.07
C ASN A 196 -13.98 -1.87 -0.58
N MET A 197 -14.13 -1.22 0.59
CA MET A 197 -15.44 -0.78 1.07
C MET A 197 -16.14 0.16 0.07
N LEU A 198 -15.41 1.13 -0.50
CA LEU A 198 -15.96 2.04 -1.51
C LEU A 198 -16.19 1.32 -2.85
N TRP A 199 -15.29 0.42 -3.23
CA TRP A 199 -15.37 -0.37 -4.44
C TRP A 199 -16.64 -1.21 -4.47
N ASP A 200 -16.96 -1.92 -3.38
CA ASP A 200 -18.14 -2.78 -3.27
C ASP A 200 -19.44 -2.00 -3.37
N GLN A 201 -19.44 -0.72 -2.97
CA GLN A 201 -20.58 0.19 -3.08
C GLN A 201 -20.63 0.93 -4.43
N GLY A 202 -19.54 0.90 -5.20
CA GLY A 202 -19.40 1.65 -6.44
C GLY A 202 -20.26 1.08 -7.58
N LYS A 203 -20.85 1.97 -8.37
CA LYS A 203 -21.66 1.61 -9.54
C LYS A 203 -20.75 1.23 -10.71
N ILE A 204 -21.05 0.10 -11.36
CA ILE A 204 -20.36 -0.31 -12.58
C ILE A 204 -20.61 0.71 -13.69
N ILE A 205 -19.56 1.05 -14.44
CA ILE A 205 -19.65 1.88 -15.64
C ILE A 205 -20.01 0.98 -16.83
N ASN A 206 -21.14 1.27 -17.50
CA ASN A 206 -21.56 0.62 -18.74
C ASN A 206 -21.02 1.37 -19.98
#